data_AF-A0A5Q0P239-F1
#
_entry.id   AF-A0A5Q0P239-F1
#
_cell.length_a   1.000
_cell.length_b   1.000
_cell.length_c   1.000
_cell.angle_alpha   90.00
_cell.angle_beta   90.00
_cell.angle_gamma   90.00
#
_symmetry.space_group_name_H-M   'P 1'
#
loop_
_entity.id
_entity.type
_entity.pdbx_description
1 polymer ?
#
loop_
_entity_poly.entity_id
_entity_poly.type
_entity_poly.pdbx_seq_one_letter_code
_entity_poly.pdbx_strand_id
1 'polypeptide(L)'
;MNKTIPPLPQFNSTKRNETLALIHGVYAGILSFSMVVFIYLEYQHQSADITILSIALIVILALIYFNIKTCLKVKLGDGAGRNLSRVMAVFMLLSFPIGTVLGAIALWKTSNKQWEN
;
A
#
# COMPACT_ATOMS: atom_id res chain seq x y z
N MET A 1 25.75 50.90 -20.40
CA MET A 1 24.78 50.69 -19.30
C MET A 1 24.47 49.20 -19.26
N ASN A 2 25.17 48.45 -18.39
CA ASN A 2 25.12 46.98 -18.40
C ASN A 2 23.86 46.54 -17.66
N LYS A 3 22.84 46.06 -18.38
CA LYS A 3 21.58 45.58 -17.80
C LYS A 3 21.85 44.21 -17.18
N THR A 4 22.10 44.18 -15.87
CA THR A 4 22.14 42.94 -15.09
C THR A 4 20.74 42.33 -15.07
N ILE A 5 20.54 41.30 -15.88
CA ILE A 5 19.32 40.49 -15.85
C ILE A 5 19.30 39.78 -14.49
N PRO A 6 18.24 39.94 -13.68
CA PRO A 6 18.16 39.24 -12.40
C PRO A 6 18.15 37.73 -12.64
N PRO A 7 18.86 36.94 -11.81
CA PRO A 7 18.86 35.49 -11.95
C PRO A 7 17.42 34.96 -11.88
N LEU A 8 17.09 34.06 -12.80
CA LEU A 8 15.80 33.37 -12.80
C LEU A 8 15.56 32.73 -11.42
N PRO A 9 14.31 32.76 -10.90
CA PRO A 9 13.98 32.06 -9.66
C PRO A 9 14.41 30.61 -9.77
N GLN A 10 15.33 30.18 -8.90
CA GLN A 10 15.70 28.79 -8.79
C GLN A 10 14.48 28.04 -8.25
N PHE A 11 13.69 27.44 -9.12
CA PHE A 11 12.69 26.46 -8.72
C PHE A 11 13.47 25.29 -8.12
N ASN A 12 13.53 25.26 -6.80
CA ASN A 12 14.22 24.26 -6.02
C ASN A 12 13.60 22.89 -6.37
N SER A 13 14.22 22.15 -7.29
CA SER A 13 13.78 20.82 -7.76
C SER A 13 13.91 19.74 -6.69
N THR A 14 14.38 20.11 -5.50
CA THR A 14 14.55 19.32 -4.28
C THR A 14 13.32 19.34 -3.38
N LYS A 15 12.12 19.68 -3.88
CA LYS A 15 10.88 19.39 -3.14
C LYS A 15 10.67 17.87 -3.11
N ARG A 16 11.25 17.22 -2.10
CA ARG A 16 10.95 15.84 -1.70
C ARG A 16 9.43 15.68 -1.64
N ASN A 17 8.90 14.64 -2.26
CA ASN A 17 7.47 14.40 -2.28
C ASN A 17 7.06 13.69 -0.98
N GLU A 18 7.02 14.45 0.11
CA GLU A 18 6.73 13.94 1.46
C GLU A 18 5.33 13.33 1.54
N THR A 19 4.35 13.91 0.84
CA THR A 19 2.99 13.37 0.74
C THR A 19 2.98 11.97 0.14
N LEU A 20 3.68 11.77 -0.98
CA LEU A 20 3.74 10.46 -1.64
C LEU A 20 4.47 9.42 -0.78
N ALA A 21 5.54 9.82 -0.10
CA ALA A 21 6.21 8.94 0.86
C ALA A 21 5.29 8.57 2.04
N LEU A 22 4.52 9.52 2.55
CA LEU A 22 3.56 9.30 3.63
C LEU A 22 2.46 8.32 3.21
N ILE A 23 1.94 8.44 1.98
CA ILE A 23 0.93 7.50 1.44
C ILE A 23 1.47 6.05 1.44
N HIS A 24 2.68 5.82 0.92
CA HIS A 24 3.28 4.48 0.94
C HIS A 24 3.55 3.98 2.37
N GLY A 25 3.94 4.87 3.27
CA GLY A 25 4.13 4.54 4.70
C GLY A 25 2.84 4.11 5.39
N VAL A 26 1.77 4.90 5.23
CA VAL A 26 0.44 4.58 5.77
C VAL A 26 -0.06 3.25 5.23
N TYR A 27 0.06 3.04 3.92
CA TYR A 27 -0.39 1.79 3.30
C TYR A 27 0.41 0.57 3.76
N ALA A 28 1.74 0.69 3.91
CA ALA A 28 2.56 -0.36 4.50
C ALA A 28 2.13 -0.67 5.96
N GLY A 29 1.75 0.37 6.72
CA GLY A 29 1.21 0.24 8.07
C GLY A 29 -0.12 -0.53 8.08
N ILE A 30 -1.05 -0.18 7.21
CA ILE A 30 -2.34 -0.87 7.05
C ILE A 30 -2.12 -2.34 6.68
N LEU A 31 -1.27 -2.62 5.68
CA LEU A 31 -0.96 -3.99 5.27
C LEU A 31 -0.34 -4.81 6.42
N SER A 32 0.58 -4.21 7.18
CA SER A 32 1.20 -4.88 8.35
C SER A 32 0.16 -5.20 9.41
N PHE A 33 -0.74 -4.25 9.72
CA PHE A 33 -1.82 -4.48 10.67
C PHE A 33 -2.79 -5.57 10.19
N SER A 34 -3.20 -5.51 8.92
CA SER A 34 -4.05 -6.54 8.30
C SER A 34 -3.39 -7.92 8.32
N MET A 35 -2.07 -8.01 8.10
CA MET A 35 -1.33 -9.27 8.18
C MET A 35 -1.40 -9.87 9.59
N VAL A 36 -1.19 -9.07 10.63
CA VAL A 36 -1.27 -9.51 12.03
C VAL A 36 -2.67 -10.00 12.37
N VAL A 37 -3.71 -9.23 12.01
CA VAL A 37 -5.10 -9.62 12.23
C VAL A 37 -5.43 -10.92 11.48
N PHE A 38 -5.00 -11.04 10.22
CA PHE A 38 -5.22 -12.23 9.41
C PHE A 38 -4.56 -13.47 10.02
N ILE A 39 -3.30 -13.37 10.46
CA ILE A 39 -2.61 -14.48 11.15
C ILE A 39 -3.33 -14.85 12.44
N TYR A 40 -3.76 -13.85 13.22
CA TYR A 40 -4.48 -14.09 14.47
C TYR A 40 -5.81 -14.83 14.22
N LEU A 41 -6.59 -14.40 13.24
CA LEU A 41 -7.85 -15.05 12.89
C LEU A 41 -7.61 -16.47 12.35
N GLU A 42 -6.62 -16.64 11.48
CA GLU A 42 -6.31 -17.96 10.93
C GLU A 42 -5.78 -18.93 12.01
N TYR A 43 -5.04 -18.42 12.99
CA TYR A 43 -4.63 -19.19 14.16
C TYR A 43 -5.84 -19.70 14.97
N GLN A 44 -6.91 -18.91 15.09
CA GLN A 44 -8.12 -19.30 15.83
C GLN A 44 -9.01 -20.28 15.06
N HIS A 45 -9.15 -20.08 13.75
CA HIS A 45 -10.13 -20.80 12.94
C HIS A 45 -9.56 -21.97 12.12
N GLN A 46 -8.24 -22.02 11.91
CA GLN A 46 -7.53 -23.05 11.11
C GLN A 46 -8.29 -23.42 9.83
N SER A 47 -8.74 -22.40 9.11
CA SER A 47 -9.72 -22.50 8.03
C SER A 47 -9.09 -22.62 6.66
N ALA A 48 -7.86 -22.14 6.49
CA ALA A 48 -7.15 -22.08 5.24
C ALA A 48 -6.14 -23.23 5.11
N ASP A 49 -6.00 -23.74 3.89
CA ASP A 49 -4.90 -24.63 3.55
C ASP A 49 -3.54 -23.94 3.76
N ILE A 50 -2.58 -24.65 4.33
CA ILE A 50 -1.26 -24.11 4.69
C ILE A 50 -0.49 -23.56 3.48
N THR A 51 -0.72 -24.11 2.29
CA THR A 51 -0.11 -23.65 1.03
C THR A 51 -0.67 -22.28 0.66
N ILE A 52 -1.99 -22.12 0.72
CA ILE A 52 -2.68 -20.86 0.41
C ILE A 52 -2.30 -19.79 1.44
N LEU A 53 -2.29 -20.14 2.71
CA LEU A 53 -1.86 -19.26 3.80
C LEU A 53 -0.43 -18.76 3.57
N SER A 54 0.50 -19.67 3.25
CA SER A 54 1.91 -19.33 3.01
C SER A 54 2.06 -18.38 1.82
N ILE A 55 1.37 -18.66 0.70
CA ILE A 55 1.39 -17.79 -0.49
C ILE A 55 0.84 -16.40 -0.14
N ALA A 56 -0.29 -16.33 0.57
CA ALA A 56 -0.90 -15.07 0.96
C ALA A 56 0.05 -14.22 1.82
N LEU A 57 0.71 -14.83 2.82
CA LEU A 57 1.68 -14.15 3.67
C LEU A 57 2.89 -13.64 2.88
N ILE A 58 3.42 -14.43 1.95
CA ILE A 58 4.54 -14.01 1.08
C ILE A 58 4.14 -12.81 0.23
N VAL A 59 2.95 -12.83 -0.37
CA VAL A 59 2.44 -11.71 -1.18
C VAL A 59 2.28 -10.45 -0.33
N ILE A 60 1.68 -10.56 0.85
CA ILE A 60 1.50 -9.42 1.76
C ILE A 60 2.86 -8.85 2.20
N LEU A 61 3.81 -9.71 2.59
CA LEU A 61 5.17 -9.30 2.95
C LEU A 61 5.89 -8.59 1.81
N ALA A 62 5.78 -9.11 0.59
CA ALA A 62 6.34 -8.45 -0.60
C ALA A 62 5.75 -7.05 -0.79
N LEU A 63 4.42 -6.91 -0.68
CA LEU A 63 3.75 -5.61 -0.82
C LEU A 63 4.17 -4.62 0.28
N ILE A 64 4.33 -5.07 1.52
CA ILE A 64 4.85 -4.24 2.63
C ILE A 64 6.27 -3.78 2.30
N TYR A 65 7.15 -4.71 1.95
CA TYR A 65 8.54 -4.42 1.62
C TYR A 65 8.67 -3.39 0.48
N PHE A 66 7.92 -3.58 -0.61
CA PHE A 66 7.96 -2.66 -1.74
C PHE A 66 7.40 -1.27 -1.40
N ASN A 67 6.35 -1.17 -0.57
CA ASN A 67 5.84 0.13 -0.12
C ASN A 67 6.85 0.86 0.79
N ILE A 68 7.50 0.16 1.72
CA ILE A 68 8.56 0.74 2.56
C ILE A 68 9.73 1.22 1.69
N LYS A 69 10.20 0.38 0.76
CA LYS A 69 11.28 0.74 -0.17
C LYS A 69 10.92 1.96 -1.03
N THR A 70 9.68 2.03 -1.49
CA THR A 70 9.18 3.19 -2.25
C THR A 70 9.14 4.44 -1.39
N CYS A 71 8.62 4.36 -0.17
CA CYS A 71 8.61 5.47 0.78
C CYS A 71 10.01 6.04 0.99
N LEU A 72 11.01 5.19 1.22
CA LEU A 72 12.41 5.61 1.39
C LEU A 72 12.97 6.25 0.12
N LYS A 73 12.77 5.65 -1.05
CA LYS A 73 13.28 6.18 -2.33
C LYS A 73 12.63 7.52 -2.70
N VAL A 74 11.34 7.68 -2.46
CA VAL A 74 10.61 8.94 -2.69
C VAL A 74 11.09 10.03 -1.72
N LYS A 75 11.36 9.70 -0.45
CA LYS A 75 11.98 10.63 0.50
C LYS A 75 13.37 11.07 0.07
N LEU A 76 14.15 10.19 -0.57
CA LEU A 76 15.49 10.50 -1.06
C LEU A 76 15.50 11.26 -2.39
N GLY A 77 14.35 11.43 -3.05
CA GLY A 77 14.27 12.11 -4.35
C GLY A 77 14.81 11.26 -5.52
N ASP A 78 14.91 9.94 -5.35
CA ASP A 78 15.43 9.02 -6.36
C ASP A 78 14.42 8.87 -7.51
N GLY A 79 14.88 9.09 -8.75
CA GLY A 79 14.08 8.92 -9.97
C GLY A 79 13.54 7.49 -10.13
N ALA A 80 14.27 6.47 -9.65
CA ALA A 80 13.77 5.10 -9.61
C ALA A 80 12.63 4.91 -8.60
N GLY A 81 12.57 5.74 -7.55
CA GLY A 81 11.45 5.79 -6.60
C GLY A 81 10.14 6.24 -7.26
N ARG A 82 10.22 7.12 -8.26
CA ARG A 82 9.03 7.57 -9.02
C ARG A 82 8.41 6.45 -9.85
N ASN A 83 9.22 5.62 -10.51
CA ASN A 83 8.68 4.50 -11.31
C ASN A 83 8.10 3.42 -10.39
N LEU A 84 8.82 3.07 -9.32
CA LEU A 84 8.35 2.10 -8.34
C LEU A 84 7.04 2.55 -7.67
N SER A 85 6.91 3.84 -7.36
CA SER A 85 5.69 4.42 -6.80
C SER A 85 4.48 4.27 -7.72
N ARG A 86 4.65 4.45 -9.04
CA ARG A 86 3.55 4.23 -10.00
C ARG A 86 3.08 2.79 -10.02
N VAL A 87 4.01 1.84 -10.03
CA VAL A 87 3.68 0.41 -9.99
C VAL A 87 2.95 0.07 -8.69
N MET A 88 3.45 0.56 -7.55
CA MET A 88 2.79 0.33 -6.27
C MET A 88 1.43 1.02 -6.17
N ALA A 89 1.25 2.20 -6.78
CA ALA A 89 -0.04 2.87 -6.84
C ALA A 89 -1.08 2.05 -7.63
N VAL A 90 -0.68 1.34 -8.69
CA VAL A 90 -1.59 0.42 -9.41
C VAL A 90 -2.01 -0.73 -8.50
N PHE A 91 -1.08 -1.34 -7.76
CA PHE A 91 -1.43 -2.39 -6.79
C PHE A 91 -2.36 -1.88 -5.68
N MET A 92 -2.10 -0.67 -5.16
CA MET A 92 -2.96 0.00 -4.18
C MET A 92 -4.37 0.29 -4.74
N LEU A 93 -4.46 0.66 -6.02
CA LEU A 93 -5.74 0.86 -6.69
C LEU A 93 -6.50 -0.46 -6.85
N LEU A 94 -5.81 -1.56 -7.21
CA LEU A 94 -6.46 -2.87 -7.35
C LEU A 94 -6.99 -3.43 -6.02
N SER A 95 -6.31 -3.15 -4.90
CA SER A 95 -6.77 -3.57 -3.58
C SER A 95 -8.10 -2.94 -3.16
N PHE A 96 -8.44 -1.74 -3.65
CA PHE A 96 -9.67 -1.06 -3.26
C PHE A 96 -10.93 -1.77 -3.83
N PRO A 97 -11.12 -1.97 -5.15
CA PRO A 97 -12.28 -2.68 -5.70
C PRO A 97 -12.39 -4.12 -5.19
N ILE A 98 -11.27 -4.84 -5.10
CA ILE A 98 -11.27 -6.24 -4.64
C ILE A 98 -11.72 -6.30 -3.18
N GLY A 99 -11.14 -5.44 -2.31
CA GLY A 99 -11.54 -5.36 -0.92
C GLY A 99 -13.00 -4.95 -0.73
N THR A 100 -13.50 -4.01 -1.54
CA THR A 100 -14.91 -3.58 -1.48
C THR A 100 -15.86 -4.74 -1.84
N VAL A 101 -15.56 -5.49 -2.90
CA VAL A 101 -16.41 -6.63 -3.31
C VAL A 101 -16.41 -7.72 -2.25
N LEU A 102 -15.24 -8.10 -1.73
CA LEU A 102 -15.13 -9.11 -0.67
C LEU A 102 -15.85 -8.67 0.62
N GLY A 103 -15.71 -7.40 1.01
CA GLY A 103 -16.42 -6.83 2.15
C GLY A 103 -17.94 -6.85 1.98
N ALA A 104 -18.44 -6.53 0.78
CA ALA A 104 -19.87 -6.62 0.48
C ALA A 104 -20.39 -8.07 0.57
N ILE A 105 -19.63 -9.04 0.07
CA ILE A 105 -19.97 -10.47 0.19
C ILE A 105 -19.99 -10.90 1.65
N ALA A 106 -18.99 -10.48 2.45
CA ALA A 106 -18.95 -10.78 3.88
C ALA A 106 -20.19 -10.23 4.59
N LEU A 107 -20.56 -8.97 4.35
CA LEU A 107 -21.77 -8.35 4.91
C LEU A 107 -23.06 -9.06 4.47
N TRP A 108 -23.10 -9.56 3.23
CA TRP A 108 -24.23 -10.34 2.74
C TRP A 108 -24.34 -11.70 3.44
N LYS A 109 -23.21 -12.41 3.59
CA LYS A 109 -23.17 -13.71 4.28
C LYS A 109 -23.44 -13.60 5.78
N THR A 110 -23.13 -12.47 6.42
CA THR A 110 -23.48 -12.22 7.82
C THR A 110 -24.91 -11.72 8.04
N SER A 111 -25.73 -11.63 6.99
CA SER A 111 -27.15 -11.29 7.11
C SER A 111 -27.96 -12.45 7.69
N ASN A 112 -28.99 -12.15 8.50
CA ASN A 112 -29.94 -13.12 9.07
C ASN A 112 -30.58 -14.09 8.06
N LYS A 113 -30.56 -13.76 6.75
CA LYS A 113 -31.06 -14.64 5.68
C LYS A 113 -30.09 -15.73 5.25
N GLN A 114 -28.80 -15.59 5.55
CA GLN A 114 -27.71 -16.48 5.12
C GLN A 114 -26.89 -16.99 6.30
N TRP A 115 -27.09 -16.40 7.49
CA TRP A 115 -26.51 -16.86 8.74
C TRP A 115 -27.03 -18.26 9.08
N GLU A 116 -26.14 -19.14 9.53
CA GLU A 116 -26.49 -20.49 9.95
C GLU A 116 -27.40 -20.43 11.20
N ASN A 117 -28.52 -21.13 11.15
CA ASN A 117 -29.41 -21.39 12.29
C ASN A 117 -29.16 -22.78 12.84
#